data_AF-Q84CM6-F1
#
_entry.id   AF-Q84CM6-F1
#
_cell.length_a   1.000
_cell.length_b   1.000
_cell.length_c   1.000
_cell.angle_alpha   90.00
_cell.angle_beta   90.00
_cell.angle_gamma   90.00
#
_symmetry.space_group_name_H-M   'P 1'
#
loop_
_entity.id
_entity.type
_entity.pdbx_description
1 polymer ?
#
loop_
_entity_poly.entity_id
_entity_poly.type
_entity_poly.pdbx_seq_one_letter_code
_entity_poly.pdbx_strand_id
1 'polypeptide(L)'
;DHASALKIGNNRIIGLAPASRKTGDFKTFRVTPDYDRTTTDIAIGLIDELKLGHGNAPDLLTVSLSATDAVGHAYGTEGAEMCSQMAGLDDNIARIIAALDSNGVPYVLVLTADHGGQDVPERAKLRGVETAQRVDPALSPDQLSLKLAERFQLSHNQPLFFANEPQGDWYINRNLPEQTKAQLIQAAKSELSNHPQVAAVFTASELTHIPHPTRSPELWNLAERAEASFDPLRSGDLIVLLKPRVTPIAKPVSYVATHGSAWDYDRRVPIIFYTPHASGFEQPMPVETVDIMPSLAALLQIPLRKGEVDGRCLDLDPTEATTCPVK
;
A
#
# COMPACT_ATOMS: atom_id res chain seq x y z
N ASP A 1 -10.88 -14.39 -22.31
CA ASP A 1 -10.19 -13.09 -22.38
C ASP A 1 -9.97 -12.60 -20.96
N HIS A 2 -8.77 -12.11 -20.64
CA HIS A 2 -8.46 -11.57 -19.31
C HIS A 2 -9.29 -10.31 -19.02
N ALA A 3 -9.64 -9.55 -20.07
CA ALA A 3 -10.43 -8.33 -19.98
C ALA A 3 -11.95 -8.55 -20.01
N SER A 4 -12.46 -9.79 -19.85
CA SER A 4 -13.89 -10.05 -19.90
C SER A 4 -14.66 -9.23 -18.85
N ALA A 5 -15.74 -8.60 -19.30
CA ALA A 5 -16.64 -7.86 -18.44
C ALA A 5 -17.19 -8.76 -17.32
N LEU A 6 -17.20 -8.25 -16.10
CA LEU A 6 -17.63 -8.98 -14.91
C LEU A 6 -18.65 -8.16 -14.12
N LYS A 7 -19.76 -8.80 -13.76
CA LYS A 7 -20.75 -8.20 -12.88
C LYS A 7 -20.31 -8.33 -11.42
N ILE A 8 -20.24 -7.20 -10.72
CA ILE A 8 -19.94 -7.12 -9.29
C ILE A 8 -21.18 -6.60 -8.54
N GLY A 9 -21.67 -7.41 -7.59
CA GLY A 9 -22.93 -7.13 -6.91
C GLY A 9 -24.10 -6.98 -7.88
N ASN A 10 -25.04 -6.09 -7.56
CA ASN A 10 -26.30 -6.01 -8.30
C ASN A 10 -26.22 -5.15 -9.57
N ASN A 11 -25.43 -4.07 -9.57
CA ASN A 11 -25.53 -3.01 -10.59
C ASN A 11 -24.18 -2.54 -11.18
N ARG A 12 -23.04 -3.16 -10.83
CA ARG A 12 -21.73 -2.73 -11.33
C ARG A 12 -21.17 -3.74 -12.32
N ILE A 13 -20.64 -3.24 -13.44
CA ILE A 13 -19.86 -4.02 -14.39
C ILE A 13 -18.46 -3.42 -14.43
N ILE A 14 -17.45 -4.27 -14.32
CA ILE A 14 -16.03 -3.94 -14.46
C ILE A 14 -15.45 -4.73 -15.64
N GLY A 15 -14.21 -4.47 -16.04
CA GLY A 15 -13.60 -5.10 -17.20
C GLY A 15 -14.10 -4.50 -18.51
N LEU A 16 -14.42 -3.21 -18.51
CA LEU A 16 -14.83 -2.47 -19.71
C LEU A 16 -13.75 -1.47 -20.08
N ALA A 17 -13.54 -1.24 -21.37
CA ALA A 17 -12.67 -0.14 -21.80
C ALA A 17 -13.20 1.19 -21.22
N PRO A 18 -12.32 2.10 -20.75
CA PRO A 18 -12.75 3.39 -20.20
C PRO A 18 -13.66 4.13 -21.19
N ALA A 19 -14.87 4.50 -20.73
CA ALA A 19 -15.83 5.22 -21.55
C ALA A 19 -15.50 6.72 -21.63
N SER A 20 -15.98 7.39 -22.68
CA SER A 20 -15.92 8.84 -22.79
C SER A 20 -16.62 9.51 -21.60
N ARG A 21 -15.98 10.52 -21.01
CA ARG A 21 -16.45 11.26 -19.84
C ARG A 21 -17.16 12.55 -20.24
N LYS A 22 -18.23 12.92 -19.51
CA LYS A 22 -18.88 14.23 -19.66
C LYS A 22 -18.01 15.36 -19.08
N THR A 23 -18.06 16.54 -19.68
CA THR A 23 -17.44 17.75 -19.11
C THR A 23 -17.91 17.95 -17.66
N GLY A 24 -16.97 18.24 -16.75
CA GLY A 24 -17.25 18.46 -15.33
C GLY A 24 -17.39 17.21 -14.47
N ASP A 25 -17.36 16.00 -15.03
CA ASP A 25 -17.42 14.75 -14.25
C ASP A 25 -16.07 14.44 -13.58
N PHE A 26 -15.80 15.05 -12.43
CA PHE A 26 -14.53 14.87 -11.73
C PHE A 26 -14.34 13.46 -11.15
N LYS A 27 -15.44 12.77 -10.80
CA LYS A 27 -15.38 11.43 -10.22
C LYS A 27 -14.83 10.43 -11.22
N THR A 28 -15.32 10.45 -12.45
CA THR A 28 -14.82 9.56 -13.51
C THR A 28 -13.41 9.95 -13.93
N PHE A 29 -13.07 11.25 -13.95
CA PHE A 29 -11.71 11.72 -14.27
C PHE A 29 -10.64 11.07 -13.38
N ARG A 30 -10.88 11.03 -12.07
CA ARG A 30 -9.94 10.46 -11.08
C ARG A 30 -9.64 8.97 -11.28
N VAL A 31 -10.48 8.25 -12.00
CA VAL A 31 -10.34 6.79 -12.23
C VAL A 31 -10.01 6.50 -13.70
N THR A 32 -9.22 7.39 -14.33
CA THR A 32 -8.76 7.28 -15.72
C THR A 32 -7.30 7.73 -15.85
N PRO A 33 -6.60 7.34 -16.94
CA PRO A 33 -5.23 7.79 -17.21
C PRO A 33 -5.04 9.31 -17.28
N ASP A 34 -6.11 10.06 -17.59
CA ASP A 34 -6.08 11.52 -17.65
C ASP A 34 -5.70 12.17 -16.30
N TYR A 35 -5.94 11.47 -15.19
CA TYR A 35 -5.59 11.99 -13.87
C TYR A 35 -4.08 12.03 -13.67
N ASP A 36 -3.37 10.94 -13.97
CA ASP A 36 -1.92 10.91 -13.95
C ASP A 36 -1.31 11.82 -15.01
N ARG A 37 -1.92 11.88 -16.21
CA ARG A 37 -1.49 12.80 -17.26
C ARG A 37 -1.44 14.24 -16.78
N THR A 38 -2.44 14.67 -16.01
CA THR A 38 -2.50 16.03 -15.47
C THR A 38 -1.41 16.27 -14.42
N THR A 39 -1.15 15.29 -13.55
CA THR A 39 -0.04 15.38 -12.59
C THR A 39 1.32 15.43 -13.30
N THR A 40 1.51 14.64 -14.36
CA THR A 40 2.69 14.67 -15.20
C THR A 40 2.88 16.03 -15.87
N ASP A 41 1.81 16.64 -16.41
CA ASP A 41 1.88 17.98 -17.02
C ASP A 41 2.35 19.03 -16.00
N ILE A 42 1.85 18.95 -14.76
CA ILE A 42 2.28 19.83 -13.66
C ILE A 42 3.75 19.57 -13.31
N ALA A 43 4.18 18.31 -13.17
CA ALA A 43 5.56 17.97 -12.84
C ALA A 43 6.55 18.48 -13.90
N ILE A 44 6.23 18.31 -15.18
CA ILE A 44 7.03 18.82 -16.31
C ILE A 44 7.09 20.35 -16.27
N GLY A 45 5.95 21.01 -16.03
CA GLY A 45 5.91 22.47 -15.88
C GLY A 45 6.77 22.97 -14.71
N LEU A 46 6.80 22.25 -13.58
CA LEU A 46 7.63 22.59 -12.43
C LEU A 46 9.12 22.44 -12.71
N ILE A 47 9.54 21.41 -13.46
CA ILE A 47 10.95 21.23 -13.86
C ILE A 47 11.43 22.47 -14.63
N ASP A 48 10.65 22.94 -15.60
CA ASP A 48 11.01 24.11 -16.40
C ASP A 48 10.90 25.43 -15.63
N GLU A 49 9.77 25.70 -14.97
CA GLU A 49 9.51 26.98 -14.31
C GLU A 49 10.48 27.24 -13.15
N LEU A 50 10.80 26.21 -12.36
CA LEU A 50 11.70 26.31 -11.21
C LEU A 50 13.17 26.10 -11.57
N LYS A 51 13.48 25.75 -12.82
CA LYS A 51 14.85 25.46 -13.30
C LYS A 51 15.54 24.41 -12.42
N LEU A 52 14.83 23.33 -12.09
CA LEU A 52 15.34 22.28 -11.19
C LEU A 52 16.65 21.70 -11.74
N GLY A 53 17.64 21.53 -10.87
CA GLY A 53 18.97 21.01 -11.17
C GLY A 53 19.96 22.03 -11.74
N HIS A 54 19.54 23.29 -11.99
CA HIS A 54 20.43 24.37 -12.44
C HIS A 54 21.00 25.22 -11.29
N GLY A 55 20.64 24.91 -10.05
CA GLY A 55 21.18 25.55 -8.85
C GLY A 55 22.55 25.03 -8.44
N ASN A 56 23.08 25.57 -7.33
CA ASN A 56 24.36 25.12 -6.75
C ASN A 56 24.22 23.84 -5.89
N ALA A 57 22.99 23.35 -5.69
CA ALA A 57 22.69 22.16 -4.91
C ALA A 57 21.74 21.25 -5.70
N PRO A 58 21.74 19.93 -5.43
CA PRO A 58 20.75 19.02 -5.99
C PRO A 58 19.33 19.41 -5.55
N ASP A 59 18.39 19.42 -6.50
CA ASP A 59 16.97 19.56 -6.22
C ASP A 59 16.31 18.17 -6.11
N LEU A 60 15.21 18.08 -5.36
CA LEU A 60 14.39 16.87 -5.25
C LEU A 60 12.95 17.18 -5.67
N LEU A 61 12.48 16.49 -6.70
CA LEU A 61 11.08 16.50 -7.13
C LEU A 61 10.46 15.13 -6.84
N THR A 62 9.39 15.11 -6.04
CA THR A 62 8.58 13.91 -5.79
C THR A 62 7.25 14.01 -6.51
N VAL A 63 6.90 12.96 -7.26
CA VAL A 63 5.68 12.90 -8.08
C VAL A 63 4.90 11.65 -7.69
N SER A 64 3.62 11.81 -7.36
CA SER A 64 2.71 10.69 -7.10
C SER A 64 1.68 10.58 -8.23
N LEU A 65 1.75 9.48 -8.97
CA LEU A 65 0.79 9.14 -10.02
C LEU A 65 -0.31 8.24 -9.43
N SER A 66 -1.37 8.88 -8.94
CA SER A 66 -2.39 8.23 -8.10
C SER A 66 -3.51 7.52 -8.86
N ALA A 67 -3.58 7.60 -10.20
CA ALA A 67 -4.67 7.02 -10.96
C ALA A 67 -4.64 5.48 -10.92
N THR A 68 -3.47 4.87 -10.81
CA THR A 68 -3.33 3.41 -10.66
C THR A 68 -4.08 2.88 -9.44
N ASP A 69 -3.93 3.53 -8.28
CA ASP A 69 -4.67 3.19 -7.06
C ASP A 69 -6.20 3.40 -7.25
N ALA A 70 -6.58 4.57 -7.76
CA ALA A 70 -7.99 4.91 -7.95
C ALA A 70 -8.71 3.97 -8.93
N VAL A 71 -8.05 3.58 -10.02
CA VAL A 71 -8.52 2.59 -10.99
C VAL A 71 -8.60 1.21 -10.34
N GLY A 72 -7.58 0.79 -9.59
CA GLY A 72 -7.56 -0.49 -8.87
C GLY A 72 -8.73 -0.63 -7.89
N HIS A 73 -8.97 0.38 -7.06
CA HIS A 73 -10.11 0.40 -6.15
C HIS A 73 -11.47 0.36 -6.87
N ALA A 74 -11.58 1.04 -8.00
CA ALA A 74 -12.82 1.13 -8.76
C ALA A 74 -13.11 -0.13 -9.60
N TYR A 75 -12.09 -0.80 -10.15
CA TYR A 75 -12.30 -1.82 -11.18
C TYR A 75 -11.54 -3.12 -10.95
N GLY A 76 -10.74 -3.21 -9.88
CA GLY A 76 -9.76 -4.27 -9.72
C GLY A 76 -8.54 -4.09 -10.64
N THR A 77 -7.60 -5.03 -10.58
CA THR A 77 -6.27 -4.87 -11.19
C THR A 77 -6.10 -5.59 -12.52
N GLU A 78 -7.11 -6.34 -12.96
CA GLU A 78 -6.96 -7.32 -14.05
C GLU A 78 -7.97 -7.11 -15.20
N GLY A 79 -8.61 -5.93 -15.23
CA GLY A 79 -9.58 -5.52 -16.25
C GLY A 79 -8.99 -4.61 -17.33
N ALA A 80 -9.79 -4.30 -18.35
CA ALA A 80 -9.44 -3.35 -19.41
C ALA A 80 -9.12 -1.94 -18.86
N GLU A 81 -9.73 -1.56 -17.75
CA GLU A 81 -9.49 -0.29 -17.06
C GLU A 81 -8.05 -0.21 -16.56
N MET A 82 -7.58 -1.24 -15.83
CA MET A 82 -6.20 -1.28 -15.34
C MET A 82 -5.20 -1.43 -16.49
N CYS A 83 -5.53 -2.23 -17.51
CA CYS A 83 -4.67 -2.35 -18.69
C CYS A 83 -4.47 -1.00 -19.38
N SER A 84 -5.55 -0.23 -19.56
CA SER A 84 -5.47 1.13 -20.14
C SER A 84 -4.68 2.08 -19.24
N GLN A 85 -4.85 1.95 -17.92
CA GLN A 85 -4.08 2.72 -16.94
C GLN A 85 -2.59 2.41 -16.98
N MET A 86 -2.19 1.15 -17.10
CA MET A 86 -0.77 0.78 -17.22
C MET A 86 -0.14 1.31 -18.50
N ALA A 87 -0.87 1.32 -19.63
CA ALA A 87 -0.40 1.94 -20.86
C ALA A 87 -0.26 3.47 -20.72
N GLY A 88 -1.19 4.13 -20.01
CA GLY A 88 -1.09 5.56 -19.72
C GLY A 88 0.04 5.91 -18.74
N LEU A 89 0.31 5.05 -17.75
CA LEU A 89 1.43 5.19 -16.83
C LEU A 89 2.77 5.12 -17.58
N ASP A 90 2.92 4.16 -18.50
CA ASP A 90 4.10 4.04 -19.36
C ASP A 90 4.35 5.31 -20.17
N ASP A 91 3.32 5.84 -20.85
CA ASP A 91 3.41 7.11 -21.59
C ASP A 91 3.80 8.28 -20.67
N ASN A 92 3.20 8.37 -19.48
CA ASN A 92 3.53 9.42 -18.52
C ASN A 92 4.97 9.35 -18.01
N ILE A 93 5.51 8.15 -17.76
CA ILE A 93 6.92 7.97 -17.38
C ILE A 93 7.83 8.41 -18.53
N ALA A 94 7.53 8.00 -19.77
CA ALA A 94 8.30 8.42 -20.94
C ALA A 94 8.33 9.94 -21.11
N ARG A 95 7.19 10.62 -20.87
CA ARG A 95 7.10 12.08 -20.92
C ARG A 95 7.92 12.78 -19.83
N ILE A 96 7.95 12.23 -18.61
CA ILE A 96 8.79 12.75 -17.52
C ILE A 96 10.27 12.59 -17.87
N ILE A 97 10.69 11.41 -18.34
CA ILE A 97 12.08 11.15 -18.76
C ILE A 97 12.48 12.12 -19.88
N ALA A 98 11.65 12.29 -20.91
CA ALA A 98 11.94 13.21 -22.01
C ALA A 98 12.09 14.67 -21.55
N ALA A 99 11.30 15.10 -20.56
CA ALA A 99 11.45 16.43 -19.96
C ALA A 99 12.75 16.57 -19.17
N LEU A 100 13.14 15.55 -18.39
CA LEU A 100 14.40 15.52 -17.67
C LEU A 100 15.61 15.53 -18.63
N ASP A 101 15.57 14.73 -19.68
CA ASP A 101 16.61 14.70 -20.73
C ASP A 101 16.74 16.08 -21.41
N SER A 102 15.61 16.71 -21.73
CA SER A 102 15.59 18.03 -22.37
C SER A 102 16.06 19.16 -21.44
N ASN A 103 15.96 18.97 -20.12
CA ASN A 103 16.44 19.94 -19.12
C ASN A 103 17.98 20.02 -19.10
N GLY A 104 18.68 19.01 -19.63
CA GLY A 104 20.12 19.06 -19.89
C GLY A 104 21.03 19.00 -18.65
N VAL A 105 20.49 18.60 -17.51
CA VAL A 105 21.22 18.42 -16.24
C VAL A 105 21.24 16.95 -15.83
N PRO A 106 22.29 16.47 -15.15
CA PRO A 106 22.31 15.11 -14.61
C PRO A 106 21.14 14.88 -13.64
N TYR A 107 20.50 13.71 -13.74
CA TYR A 107 19.43 13.33 -12.84
C TYR A 107 19.51 11.84 -12.50
N VAL A 108 18.92 11.48 -11.36
CA VAL A 108 18.61 10.09 -10.99
C VAL A 108 17.11 10.02 -10.75
N LEU A 109 16.44 9.11 -11.43
CA LEU A 109 15.04 8.79 -11.25
C LEU A 109 14.93 7.53 -10.40
N VAL A 110 14.05 7.56 -9.40
CA VAL A 110 13.63 6.37 -8.67
C VAL A 110 12.13 6.20 -8.84
N LEU A 111 11.72 5.04 -9.35
CA LEU A 111 10.33 4.65 -9.45
C LEU A 111 10.04 3.52 -8.48
N THR A 112 8.99 3.67 -7.68
CA THR A 112 8.45 2.64 -6.80
C THR A 112 6.94 2.79 -6.68
N ALA A 113 6.29 1.89 -5.95
CA ALA A 113 4.94 2.07 -5.46
C ALA A 113 4.93 2.18 -3.93
N ASP A 114 3.90 2.82 -3.39
CA ASP A 114 3.62 2.88 -1.95
C ASP A 114 3.14 1.53 -1.40
N HIS A 115 2.44 0.75 -2.22
CA HIS A 115 2.03 -0.61 -1.93
C HIS A 115 1.76 -1.41 -3.21
N GLY A 116 1.52 -2.71 -3.04
CA GLY A 116 1.01 -3.58 -4.10
C GLY A 116 -0.52 -3.49 -4.25
N GLY A 117 -1.16 -4.58 -4.68
CA GLY A 117 -2.60 -4.67 -4.75
C GLY A 117 -3.10 -6.06 -5.14
N GLN A 118 -4.41 -6.25 -5.03
CA GLN A 118 -5.09 -7.48 -5.41
C GLN A 118 -6.32 -7.20 -6.25
N ASP A 119 -6.67 -8.15 -7.12
CA ASP A 119 -7.89 -8.08 -7.90
C ASP A 119 -9.13 -8.45 -7.08
N VAL A 120 -10.32 -8.23 -7.66
CA VAL A 120 -11.59 -8.61 -7.04
C VAL A 120 -11.69 -10.13 -6.86
N PRO A 121 -12.22 -10.61 -5.71
CA PRO A 121 -12.41 -12.05 -5.48
C PRO A 121 -13.22 -12.75 -6.56
N GLU A 122 -14.23 -12.08 -7.12
CA GLU A 122 -15.11 -12.63 -8.14
C GLU A 122 -14.36 -13.02 -9.42
N ARG A 123 -13.37 -12.22 -9.85
CA ARG A 123 -12.53 -12.51 -11.01
C ARG A 123 -11.44 -13.50 -10.68
N ALA A 124 -10.86 -13.40 -9.48
CA ALA A 124 -9.85 -14.34 -8.99
C ALA A 124 -10.39 -15.79 -8.96
N LYS A 125 -11.64 -16.00 -8.50
CA LYS A 125 -12.28 -17.34 -8.49
C LYS A 125 -12.41 -17.95 -9.89
N LEU A 126 -12.78 -17.15 -10.89
CA LEU A 126 -12.86 -17.60 -12.28
C LEU A 126 -11.50 -18.03 -12.86
N ARG A 127 -10.41 -17.68 -12.18
CA ARG A 127 -9.02 -17.95 -12.58
C ARG A 127 -8.32 -18.95 -11.64
N GLY A 128 -9.09 -19.79 -10.95
CA GLY A 128 -8.57 -20.88 -10.13
C GLY A 128 -8.16 -20.47 -8.71
N VAL A 129 -8.46 -19.25 -8.27
CA VAL A 129 -8.18 -18.78 -6.91
C VAL A 129 -9.43 -19.01 -6.03
N GLU A 130 -9.74 -20.27 -5.74
CA GLU A 130 -10.98 -20.64 -5.04
C GLU A 130 -11.10 -20.05 -3.63
N THR A 131 -9.96 -19.81 -2.97
CA THR A 131 -9.91 -19.23 -1.62
C THR A 131 -10.19 -17.73 -1.58
N ALA A 132 -10.20 -17.04 -2.73
CA ALA A 132 -10.46 -15.61 -2.78
C ALA A 132 -11.89 -15.31 -2.34
N GLN A 133 -12.08 -14.38 -1.42
CA GLN A 133 -13.42 -14.08 -0.89
C GLN A 133 -13.49 -12.69 -0.29
N ARG A 134 -14.72 -12.21 -0.13
CA ARG A 134 -15.03 -11.02 0.67
C ARG A 134 -15.11 -11.43 2.14
N VAL A 135 -14.67 -10.55 3.03
CA VAL A 135 -14.79 -10.74 4.47
C VAL A 135 -16.26 -10.93 4.89
N ASP A 136 -16.48 -11.79 5.88
CA ASP A 136 -17.76 -12.00 6.53
C ASP A 136 -18.19 -10.70 7.23
N PRO A 137 -19.39 -10.14 6.95
CA PRO A 137 -19.91 -8.99 7.68
C PRO A 137 -19.93 -9.15 9.22
N ALA A 138 -19.96 -10.40 9.72
CA ALA A 138 -19.87 -10.71 11.15
C ALA A 138 -18.52 -10.33 11.79
N LEU A 139 -17.46 -10.14 11.00
CA LEU A 139 -16.16 -9.65 11.47
C LEU A 139 -16.11 -8.13 11.69
N SER A 140 -17.20 -7.40 11.47
CA SER A 140 -17.20 -5.95 11.70
C SER A 140 -17.02 -5.61 13.20
N PRO A 141 -16.34 -4.48 13.52
CA PRO A 141 -16.16 -4.02 14.90
C PRO A 141 -17.47 -3.86 15.68
N ASP A 142 -18.53 -3.43 15.00
CA ASP A 142 -19.86 -3.27 15.59
C ASP A 142 -20.46 -4.61 16.02
N GLN A 143 -20.38 -5.64 15.16
CA GLN A 143 -20.91 -6.97 15.46
C GLN A 143 -20.15 -7.62 16.62
N LEU A 144 -18.82 -7.51 16.64
CA LEU A 144 -18.03 -7.99 17.76
C LEU A 144 -18.34 -7.21 19.05
N SER A 145 -18.49 -5.89 18.95
CA SER A 145 -18.84 -5.03 20.09
C SER A 145 -20.19 -5.44 20.69
N LEU A 146 -21.21 -5.69 19.87
CA LEU A 146 -22.53 -6.14 20.34
C LEU A 146 -22.43 -7.49 21.05
N LYS A 147 -21.73 -8.46 20.44
CA LYS A 147 -21.54 -9.81 21.01
C LYS A 147 -20.83 -9.75 22.37
N LEU A 148 -19.78 -8.95 22.49
CA LEU A 148 -19.03 -8.82 23.73
C LEU A 148 -19.80 -7.99 24.77
N ALA A 149 -20.57 -6.97 24.38
CA ALA A 149 -21.40 -6.22 25.30
C ALA A 149 -22.45 -7.13 25.98
N GLU A 150 -23.10 -8.01 25.21
CA GLU A 150 -24.02 -9.01 25.76
C GLU A 150 -23.31 -9.97 26.73
N ARG A 151 -22.17 -10.55 26.30
CA ARG A 151 -21.39 -11.49 27.13
C ARG A 151 -20.93 -10.90 28.46
N PHE A 152 -20.53 -9.62 28.46
CA PHE A 152 -20.01 -8.93 29.64
C PHE A 152 -21.07 -8.09 30.37
N GLN A 153 -22.35 -8.16 29.95
CA GLN A 153 -23.47 -7.40 30.52
C GLN A 153 -23.20 -5.88 30.54
N LEU A 154 -22.59 -5.37 29.47
CA LEU A 154 -22.28 -3.96 29.28
C LEU A 154 -23.39 -3.26 28.50
N SER A 155 -23.45 -1.94 28.62
CA SER A 155 -24.38 -1.13 27.82
C SER A 155 -24.05 -1.21 26.32
N HIS A 156 -25.10 -1.22 25.50
CA HIS A 156 -25.00 -1.17 24.03
C HIS A 156 -25.01 0.27 23.48
N ASN A 157 -25.01 1.29 24.36
CA ASN A 157 -25.17 2.68 23.94
C ASN A 157 -23.92 3.26 23.24
N GLN A 158 -22.77 2.57 23.34
CA GLN A 158 -21.55 2.92 22.64
C GLN A 158 -20.84 1.66 22.14
N PRO A 159 -20.12 1.73 21.00
CA PRO A 159 -19.23 0.65 20.58
C PRO A 159 -18.17 0.34 21.65
N LEU A 160 -17.79 -0.94 21.75
CA LEU A 160 -16.67 -1.36 22.59
C LEU A 160 -15.34 -1.20 21.84
N PHE A 161 -15.35 -1.41 20.53
CA PHE A 161 -14.21 -1.23 19.65
C PHE A 161 -14.54 -0.27 18.50
N PHE A 162 -13.56 0.52 18.11
CA PHE A 162 -13.60 1.40 16.94
C PHE A 162 -12.56 0.93 15.93
N ALA A 163 -12.98 0.69 14.69
CA ALA A 163 -12.08 0.49 13.56
C ALA A 163 -12.77 0.90 12.26
N ASN A 164 -11.99 1.28 11.25
CA ASN A 164 -12.52 1.67 9.95
C ASN A 164 -12.85 0.46 9.05
N GLU A 165 -12.19 -0.67 9.30
CA GLU A 165 -12.29 -1.89 8.51
C GLU A 165 -12.32 -3.14 9.43
N PRO A 166 -12.79 -4.29 8.95
CA PRO A 166 -12.70 -5.57 9.67
C PRO A 166 -11.27 -6.15 9.68
N GLN A 167 -10.25 -5.30 9.54
CA GLN A 167 -8.82 -5.59 9.61
C GLN A 167 -8.07 -4.35 10.13
N GLY A 168 -6.76 -4.48 10.37
CA GLY A 168 -5.92 -3.37 10.82
C GLY A 168 -6.14 -3.00 12.28
N ASP A 169 -5.91 -1.72 12.60
CA ASP A 169 -6.00 -1.19 13.96
C ASP A 169 -7.43 -1.14 14.50
N TRP A 170 -7.64 -1.77 15.65
CA TRP A 170 -8.87 -1.70 16.43
C TRP A 170 -8.58 -1.06 17.78
N TYR A 171 -9.34 -0.01 18.11
CA TYR A 171 -9.17 0.78 19.32
C TYR A 171 -10.26 0.45 20.33
N ILE A 172 -9.90 0.15 21.57
CA ILE A 172 -10.88 -0.04 22.65
C ILE A 172 -11.47 1.31 23.07
N ASN A 173 -12.75 1.32 23.41
CA ASN A 173 -13.41 2.50 23.95
C ASN A 173 -12.71 2.98 25.23
N ARG A 174 -12.16 4.20 25.16
CA ARG A 174 -11.34 4.79 26.24
C ARG A 174 -12.15 5.12 27.50
N ASN A 175 -13.48 5.21 27.41
CA ASN A 175 -14.37 5.49 28.54
C ASN A 175 -14.62 4.28 29.46
N LEU A 176 -14.17 3.09 29.07
CA LEU A 176 -14.35 1.87 29.88
C LEU A 176 -13.34 1.82 31.06
N PRO A 177 -13.66 1.14 32.17
CA PRO A 177 -12.70 0.87 33.23
C PRO A 177 -11.49 0.06 32.72
N GLU A 178 -10.28 0.32 33.21
CA GLU A 178 -9.05 -0.37 32.76
C GLU A 178 -9.12 -1.90 32.85
N GLN A 179 -9.67 -2.42 33.95
CA GLN A 179 -9.86 -3.87 34.11
C GLN A 179 -10.79 -4.44 33.03
N THR A 180 -11.85 -3.72 32.68
CA THR A 180 -12.79 -4.11 31.62
C THR A 180 -12.14 -4.03 30.25
N LYS A 181 -11.32 -3.00 29.97
CA LYS A 181 -10.55 -2.89 28.72
C LYS A 181 -9.66 -4.11 28.52
N ALA A 182 -8.87 -4.48 29.53
CA ALA A 182 -7.97 -5.63 29.47
C ALA A 182 -8.73 -6.93 29.18
N GLN A 183 -9.88 -7.15 29.85
CA GLN A 183 -10.73 -8.31 29.62
C GLN A 183 -11.32 -8.34 28.20
N LEU A 184 -11.79 -7.19 27.70
CA LEU A 184 -12.38 -7.08 26.37
C LEU A 184 -11.35 -7.26 25.26
N ILE A 185 -10.14 -6.71 25.39
CA ILE A 185 -9.05 -6.91 24.42
C ILE A 185 -8.72 -8.40 24.28
N GLN A 186 -8.60 -9.12 25.41
CA GLN A 186 -8.32 -10.56 25.39
C GLN A 186 -9.50 -11.38 24.84
N ALA A 187 -10.74 -11.00 25.18
CA ALA A 187 -11.93 -11.66 24.65
C ALA A 187 -12.08 -11.44 23.14
N ALA A 188 -11.84 -10.22 22.66
CA ALA A 188 -11.87 -9.87 21.25
C ALA A 188 -10.77 -10.61 20.47
N LYS A 189 -9.54 -10.61 20.99
CA LYS A 189 -8.45 -11.41 20.41
C LYS A 189 -8.84 -12.88 20.27
N SER A 190 -9.37 -13.49 21.32
CA SER A 190 -9.79 -14.89 21.30
C SER A 190 -10.91 -15.16 20.29
N GLU A 191 -11.94 -14.33 20.25
CA GLU A 191 -13.06 -14.47 19.33
C GLU A 191 -12.61 -14.32 17.87
N LEU A 192 -11.87 -13.26 17.57
CA LEU A 192 -11.36 -12.98 16.23
C LEU A 192 -10.40 -14.07 15.75
N SER A 193 -9.49 -14.53 16.61
CA SER A 193 -8.51 -15.57 16.25
C SER A 193 -9.17 -16.93 15.92
N ASN A 194 -10.38 -17.18 16.42
CA ASN A 194 -11.15 -18.38 16.11
C ASN A 194 -11.97 -18.25 14.82
N HIS A 195 -12.04 -17.07 14.20
CA HIS A 195 -12.80 -16.86 12.98
C HIS A 195 -12.08 -17.46 11.76
N PRO A 196 -12.77 -18.20 10.86
CA PRO A 196 -12.12 -18.93 9.76
C PRO A 196 -11.41 -18.02 8.73
N GLN A 197 -11.72 -16.72 8.70
CA GLN A 197 -11.09 -15.75 7.80
C GLN A 197 -9.99 -14.90 8.45
N VAL A 198 -9.72 -15.04 9.74
CA VAL A 198 -8.66 -14.31 10.44
C VAL A 198 -7.39 -15.15 10.46
N ALA A 199 -6.26 -14.54 10.14
CA ALA A 199 -4.94 -15.18 10.17
C ALA A 199 -4.23 -14.98 11.50
N ALA A 200 -4.27 -13.76 12.03
CA ALA A 200 -3.64 -13.41 13.29
C ALA A 200 -4.30 -12.18 13.91
N VAL A 201 -4.21 -12.09 15.23
CA VAL A 201 -4.57 -10.91 15.99
C VAL A 201 -3.49 -10.65 17.01
N PHE A 202 -2.89 -9.48 16.98
CA PHE A 202 -1.85 -9.05 17.91
C PHE A 202 -2.39 -7.96 18.81
N THR A 203 -2.05 -7.98 20.10
CA THR A 203 -2.30 -6.84 20.98
C THR A 203 -1.15 -5.83 20.88
N ALA A 204 -1.41 -4.57 21.18
CA ALA A 204 -0.36 -3.54 21.30
C ALA A 204 0.78 -3.97 22.24
N SER A 205 0.43 -4.64 23.35
CA SER A 205 1.41 -5.16 24.31
C SER A 205 2.29 -6.26 23.72
N GLU A 206 1.78 -7.10 22.82
CA GLU A 206 2.57 -8.15 22.17
C GLU A 206 3.56 -7.54 21.18
N LEU A 207 3.10 -6.56 20.38
CA LEU A 207 3.93 -5.89 19.38
C LEU A 207 5.06 -5.07 20.00
N THR A 208 4.82 -4.41 21.14
CA THR A 208 5.83 -3.61 21.84
C THR A 208 7.09 -4.41 22.23
N HIS A 209 6.97 -5.74 22.37
CA HIS A 209 8.08 -6.62 22.76
C HIS A 209 8.72 -7.34 21.57
N ILE A 210 8.23 -7.13 20.35
CA ILE A 210 8.84 -7.69 19.15
C ILE A 210 9.97 -6.76 18.72
N PRO A 211 11.20 -7.25 18.58
CA PRO A 211 12.27 -6.44 18.02
C PRO A 211 12.05 -6.21 16.53
N HIS A 212 12.39 -5.02 16.05
CA HIS A 212 12.31 -4.70 14.63
C HIS A 212 13.12 -5.71 13.79
N PRO A 213 12.51 -6.34 12.78
CA PRO A 213 13.17 -7.37 11.99
C PRO A 213 14.27 -6.77 11.10
N THR A 214 15.44 -7.41 11.05
CA THR A 214 16.59 -6.96 10.24
C THR A 214 17.00 -7.95 9.14
N ARG A 215 16.27 -9.06 9.04
CA ARG A 215 16.45 -10.08 7.99
C ARG A 215 15.61 -9.75 6.76
N SER A 216 15.85 -10.46 5.67
CA SER A 216 15.15 -10.27 4.39
C SER A 216 13.61 -10.19 4.56
N PRO A 217 12.94 -9.16 3.99
CA PRO A 217 11.54 -8.83 4.26
C PRO A 217 10.52 -9.88 3.79
N GLU A 218 10.88 -10.76 2.86
CA GLU A 218 10.06 -11.90 2.44
C GLU A 218 9.94 -12.97 3.53
N LEU A 219 10.93 -13.05 4.44
CA LEU A 219 10.97 -14.06 5.50
C LEU A 219 10.21 -13.63 6.76
N TRP A 220 9.75 -12.39 6.83
CA TRP A 220 9.05 -11.87 8.00
C TRP A 220 7.73 -12.61 8.24
N ASN A 221 7.53 -13.05 9.48
CA ASN A 221 6.28 -13.61 9.94
C ASN A 221 5.23 -12.48 10.16
N LEU A 222 3.97 -12.84 10.40
CA LEU A 222 2.89 -11.85 10.54
C LEU A 222 3.08 -10.88 11.71
N ALA A 223 3.74 -11.30 12.79
CA ALA A 223 3.98 -10.46 13.95
C ALA A 223 5.07 -9.41 13.65
N GLU A 224 6.15 -9.82 12.98
CA GLU A 224 7.20 -8.93 12.47
C GLU A 224 6.61 -7.92 11.46
N ARG A 225 5.73 -8.37 10.55
CA ARG A 225 5.05 -7.47 9.59
C ARG A 225 4.14 -6.45 10.29
N ALA A 226 3.45 -6.85 11.35
CA ALA A 226 2.63 -5.94 12.15
C ALA A 226 3.49 -4.96 12.96
N GLU A 227 4.57 -5.44 13.57
CA GLU A 227 5.51 -4.61 14.33
C GLU A 227 6.16 -3.52 13.47
N ALA A 228 6.54 -3.82 12.22
CA ALA A 228 7.17 -2.86 11.32
C ALA A 228 6.30 -1.63 10.98
N SER A 229 5.01 -1.64 11.35
CA SER A 229 4.08 -0.51 11.20
C SER A 229 3.42 -0.09 12.53
N PHE A 230 3.92 -0.60 13.66
CA PHE A 230 3.39 -0.32 14.98
C PHE A 230 3.98 0.97 15.56
N ASP A 231 3.11 1.91 15.92
CA ASP A 231 3.46 3.11 16.68
C ASP A 231 2.69 3.06 18.02
N PRO A 232 3.38 2.95 19.18
CA PRO A 232 2.70 2.80 20.48
C PRO A 232 1.80 3.98 20.86
N LEU A 233 1.95 5.14 20.21
CA LEU A 233 1.12 6.32 20.44
C LEU A 233 -0.09 6.40 19.49
N ARG A 234 -0.09 5.65 18.38
CA ARG A 234 -1.08 5.79 17.30
C ARG A 234 -1.78 4.50 16.92
N SER A 235 -1.12 3.36 17.02
CA SER A 235 -1.68 2.06 16.69
C SER A 235 -2.79 1.64 17.66
N GLY A 236 -3.65 0.75 17.18
CA GLY A 236 -4.77 0.21 17.91
C GLY A 236 -4.34 -0.69 19.07
N ASP A 237 -5.29 -0.96 19.97
CA ASP A 237 -5.10 -1.92 21.06
C ASP A 237 -5.04 -3.37 20.54
N LEU A 238 -5.59 -3.60 19.34
CA LEU A 238 -5.44 -4.82 18.54
C LEU A 238 -5.06 -4.46 17.10
N ILE A 239 -4.24 -5.32 16.46
CA ILE A 239 -4.05 -5.36 15.00
C ILE A 239 -4.61 -6.68 14.48
N VAL A 240 -5.62 -6.60 13.60
CA VAL A 240 -6.33 -7.75 13.03
C VAL A 240 -5.85 -8.01 11.62
N LEU A 241 -5.31 -9.19 11.35
CA LEU A 241 -4.85 -9.59 10.02
C LEU A 241 -5.74 -10.69 9.45
N LEU A 242 -6.33 -10.44 8.29
CA LEU A 242 -7.14 -11.42 7.57
C LEU A 242 -6.27 -12.46 6.86
N LYS A 243 -6.85 -13.63 6.56
CA LYS A 243 -6.20 -14.67 5.75
C LYS A 243 -5.90 -14.19 4.32
N PRO A 244 -4.94 -14.82 3.63
CA PRO A 244 -4.61 -14.45 2.25
C PRO A 244 -5.87 -14.48 1.37
N ARG A 245 -6.01 -13.49 0.49
CA ARG A 245 -7.10 -13.38 -0.49
C ARG A 245 -8.49 -13.15 0.13
N VAL A 246 -8.56 -12.80 1.41
CA VAL A 246 -9.77 -12.23 2.02
C VAL A 246 -9.67 -10.71 1.92
N THR A 247 -10.50 -10.09 1.07
CA THR A 247 -10.59 -8.62 1.03
C THR A 247 -11.42 -8.10 2.21
N PRO A 248 -11.03 -6.99 2.88
CA PRO A 248 -11.82 -6.39 3.95
C PRO A 248 -13.13 -5.75 3.46
N ILE A 249 -13.39 -5.76 2.14
CA ILE A 249 -14.61 -5.25 1.54
C ILE A 249 -15.70 -6.33 1.58
N ALA A 250 -16.57 -6.27 2.59
CA ALA A 250 -17.73 -7.16 2.69
C ALA A 250 -18.76 -6.93 1.56
N LYS A 251 -19.03 -5.65 1.23
CA LYS A 251 -19.99 -5.26 0.19
C LYS A 251 -19.35 -4.24 -0.78
N PRO A 252 -19.25 -4.55 -2.08
CA PRO A 252 -18.58 -3.69 -3.06
C PRO A 252 -19.47 -2.52 -3.53
N VAL A 253 -19.78 -1.59 -2.63
CA VAL A 253 -20.63 -0.41 -2.94
C VAL A 253 -19.80 0.72 -3.53
N SER A 254 -18.81 1.22 -2.79
CA SER A 254 -17.93 2.31 -3.24
C SER A 254 -16.74 1.77 -4.04
N TYR A 255 -15.99 0.84 -3.45
CA TYR A 255 -14.83 0.18 -4.03
C TYR A 255 -15.07 -1.32 -4.15
N VAL A 256 -14.42 -1.96 -5.12
CA VAL A 256 -14.57 -3.40 -5.40
C VAL A 256 -13.38 -4.22 -4.93
N ALA A 257 -12.21 -3.59 -4.90
CA ALA A 257 -10.92 -4.13 -4.47
C ALA A 257 -10.19 -3.09 -3.60
N THR A 258 -9.19 -3.55 -2.84
CA THR A 258 -8.34 -2.73 -1.97
C THR A 258 -7.05 -3.49 -1.66
N HIS A 259 -6.07 -2.75 -1.18
CA HIS A 259 -4.83 -3.21 -0.56
C HIS A 259 -4.92 -3.09 0.97
N GLY A 260 -3.79 -3.12 1.67
CA GLY A 260 -3.67 -2.96 3.12
C GLY A 260 -3.56 -4.26 3.91
N SER A 261 -3.51 -5.43 3.24
CA SER A 261 -3.27 -6.70 3.92
C SER A 261 -1.78 -6.96 4.17
N ALA A 262 -1.46 -7.83 5.12
CA ALA A 262 -0.08 -8.19 5.45
C ALA A 262 0.59 -9.13 4.43
N TRP A 263 -0.02 -9.39 3.27
CA TRP A 263 0.41 -10.41 2.31
C TRP A 263 1.22 -9.82 1.16
N ASP A 264 2.00 -10.67 0.50
CA ASP A 264 3.01 -10.20 -0.46
C ASP A 264 2.43 -9.48 -1.68
N TYR A 265 1.19 -9.77 -2.07
CA TYR A 265 0.55 -9.04 -3.17
C TYR A 265 0.30 -7.57 -2.83
N ASP A 266 0.17 -7.20 -1.55
CA ASP A 266 0.03 -5.80 -1.10
C ASP A 266 1.37 -5.19 -0.64
N ARG A 267 2.41 -6.00 -0.40
CA ARG A 267 3.72 -5.53 0.10
C ARG A 267 4.80 -5.40 -0.99
N ARG A 268 4.73 -6.25 -2.02
CA ARG A 268 5.81 -6.34 -3.03
C ARG A 268 5.59 -5.27 -4.09
N VAL A 269 6.55 -4.36 -4.19
CA VAL A 269 6.57 -3.24 -5.14
C VAL A 269 7.86 -3.26 -5.96
N PRO A 270 7.87 -2.73 -7.20
CA PRO A 270 9.11 -2.54 -7.93
C PRO A 270 9.93 -1.42 -7.28
N ILE A 271 11.25 -1.50 -7.33
CA ILE A 271 12.15 -0.36 -7.07
C ILE A 271 13.10 -0.29 -8.25
N ILE A 272 13.02 0.80 -9.01
CA ILE A 272 13.80 1.01 -10.23
C ILE A 272 14.60 2.29 -10.07
N PHE A 273 15.93 2.17 -10.08
CA PHE A 273 16.84 3.31 -10.20
C PHE A 273 17.23 3.48 -11.67
N TYR A 274 17.18 4.72 -12.16
CA TYR A 274 17.49 5.04 -13.55
C TYR A 274 18.27 6.35 -13.64
N THR A 275 19.30 6.35 -14.48
CA THR A 275 19.99 7.56 -14.93
C THR A 275 20.53 7.31 -16.34
N PRO A 276 20.59 8.31 -17.23
CA PRO A 276 21.12 8.14 -18.58
C PRO A 276 22.53 7.54 -18.58
N HIS A 277 22.77 6.60 -19.51
CA HIS A 277 24.06 5.93 -19.73
C HIS A 277 24.58 5.01 -18.62
N ALA A 278 23.83 4.77 -17.55
CA ALA A 278 24.19 3.75 -16.57
C ALA A 278 24.09 2.33 -17.15
N SER A 279 24.99 1.45 -16.71
CA SER A 279 24.89 0.01 -16.96
C SER A 279 23.76 -0.58 -16.12
N GLY A 280 22.77 -1.17 -16.77
CA GLY A 280 21.66 -1.83 -16.08
C GLY A 280 22.06 -3.17 -15.46
N PHE A 281 21.44 -3.51 -14.34
CA PHE A 281 21.45 -4.85 -13.75
C PHE A 281 20.09 -5.11 -13.06
N GLU A 282 19.81 -6.38 -12.78
CA GLU A 282 18.62 -6.79 -12.04
C GLU A 282 19.04 -7.52 -10.77
N GLN A 283 18.48 -7.10 -9.64
CA GLN A 283 18.64 -7.74 -8.34
C GLN A 283 17.28 -8.31 -7.90
N PRO A 284 17.05 -9.64 -8.04
CA PRO A 284 15.76 -10.24 -7.68
C PRO A 284 15.60 -10.48 -6.17
N MET A 285 16.67 -10.33 -5.38
CA MET A 285 16.59 -10.49 -3.93
C MET A 285 15.81 -9.34 -3.30
N PRO A 286 14.93 -9.60 -2.32
CA PRO A 286 14.09 -8.57 -1.75
C PRO A 286 14.87 -7.46 -1.04
N VAL A 287 14.40 -6.24 -1.26
CA VAL A 287 14.84 -4.98 -0.65
C VAL A 287 13.62 -4.24 -0.13
N GLU A 288 13.82 -3.14 0.58
CA GLU A 288 12.74 -2.39 1.22
C GLU A 288 12.64 -0.97 0.67
N THR A 289 11.46 -0.36 0.68
CA THR A 289 11.31 1.04 0.23
C THR A 289 12.06 2.02 1.12
N VAL A 290 12.30 1.66 2.39
CA VAL A 290 13.16 2.43 3.30
C VAL A 290 14.63 2.46 2.85
N ASP A 291 15.05 1.56 1.96
CA ASP A 291 16.40 1.53 1.38
C ASP A 291 16.61 2.62 0.30
N ILE A 292 15.54 3.23 -0.22
CA ILE A 292 15.62 4.24 -1.28
C ILE A 292 16.37 5.48 -0.80
N MET A 293 15.99 6.01 0.36
CA MET A 293 16.60 7.23 0.91
C MET A 293 18.11 7.08 1.15
N PRO A 294 18.61 6.07 1.89
CA PRO A 294 20.05 5.90 2.10
C PRO A 294 20.83 5.63 0.82
N SER A 295 20.21 5.00 -0.19
CA SER A 295 20.82 4.81 -1.51
C SER A 295 21.01 6.14 -2.25
N LEU A 296 20.00 7.01 -2.23
CA LEU A 296 20.09 8.37 -2.80
C LEU A 296 21.06 9.26 -2.02
N ALA A 297 21.04 9.18 -0.69
CA ALA A 297 21.97 9.93 0.17
C ALA A 297 23.43 9.57 -0.15
N ALA A 298 23.72 8.30 -0.44
CA ALA A 298 25.05 7.86 -0.82
C ALA A 298 25.53 8.50 -2.13
N LEU A 299 24.68 8.59 -3.15
CA LEU A 299 25.00 9.28 -4.42
C LEU A 299 25.30 10.77 -4.21
N LEU A 300 24.64 11.40 -3.23
CA LEU A 300 24.82 12.81 -2.88
C LEU A 300 25.92 13.04 -1.82
N GLN A 301 26.60 11.98 -1.37
CA GLN A 301 27.60 12.02 -0.29
C GLN A 301 27.07 12.64 1.01
N ILE A 302 25.77 12.48 1.28
CA ILE A 302 25.13 12.93 2.52
C ILE A 302 25.40 11.86 3.59
N PRO A 303 26.12 12.20 4.68
CA PRO A 303 26.45 11.24 5.72
C PRO A 303 25.20 10.91 6.55
N LEU A 304 24.93 9.62 6.72
CA LEU A 304 23.91 9.10 7.62
C LEU A 304 24.55 8.48 8.85
N ARG A 305 23.98 8.71 10.03
CA ARG A 305 24.42 8.06 11.27
C ARG A 305 23.81 6.67 11.36
N LYS A 306 24.55 5.73 11.95
CA LYS A 306 24.02 4.39 12.23
C LYS A 306 22.78 4.50 13.13
N GLY A 307 21.66 3.91 12.69
CA GLY A 307 20.40 3.91 13.42
C GLY A 307 19.58 5.21 13.26
N GLU A 308 19.98 6.12 12.37
CA GLU A 308 19.18 7.29 12.01
C GLU A 308 17.98 6.93 11.13
N VAL A 309 18.11 5.86 10.35
CA VAL A 309 17.05 5.27 9.53
C VAL A 309 17.11 3.75 9.59
N ASP A 310 15.98 3.12 9.29
CA ASP A 310 15.83 1.65 9.27
C ASP A 310 16.46 1.03 8.01
N GLY A 311 16.38 1.73 6.89
CA GLY A 311 16.89 1.25 5.60
C GLY A 311 18.41 1.23 5.51
N ARG A 312 18.90 0.51 4.51
CA ARG A 312 20.32 0.38 4.15
C ARG A 312 20.58 0.91 2.75
N CYS A 313 21.81 1.33 2.49
CA CYS A 313 22.23 1.66 1.13
C CYS A 313 22.19 0.41 0.23
N LEU A 314 21.55 0.54 -0.93
CA LEU A 314 21.63 -0.40 -2.04
C LEU A 314 22.77 0.05 -2.95
N ASP A 315 23.66 -0.87 -3.28
CA ASP A 315 24.70 -0.58 -4.26
C ASP A 315 24.07 -0.52 -5.65
N LEU A 316 24.32 0.59 -6.35
CA LEU A 316 23.79 0.87 -7.67
C LEU A 316 24.87 0.73 -8.76
N ASP A 317 26.10 0.35 -8.39
CA ASP A 317 27.17 0.04 -9.33
C ASP A 317 27.20 -1.48 -9.61
N PRO A 318 27.10 -1.92 -10.88
CA PRO A 318 27.15 -3.34 -11.22
C PRO A 318 28.58 -3.91 -11.32
N THR A 319 29.61 -3.13 -11.00
CA THR A 319 31.03 -3.51 -11.11
C THR A 319 31.65 -3.83 -9.74
N GLU A 320 32.98 -3.84 -9.65
CA GLU A 320 33.71 -3.97 -8.37
C GLU A 320 33.74 -2.66 -7.57
N ALA A 321 33.35 -1.54 -8.18
CA ALA A 321 33.13 -0.28 -7.48
C ALA A 321 31.84 -0.34 -6.63
N THR A 322 31.61 0.67 -5.80
CA THR A 322 30.40 0.76 -4.96
C THR A 322 29.91 2.19 -4.89
N THR A 323 28.59 2.38 -4.95
CA THR A 323 27.96 3.67 -4.67
C THR A 323 27.75 3.91 -3.18
N CYS A 324 27.86 2.87 -2.35
CA CYS A 324 27.60 2.97 -0.93
C CYS A 324 28.85 3.44 -0.14
N PRO A 325 28.68 4.11 1.02
CA PRO A 325 29.81 4.54 1.82
C PRO A 325 30.69 3.34 2.24
N VAL A 326 31.99 3.44 1.95
CA VAL A 326 32.98 2.46 2.44
C VAL A 326 33.10 2.64 3.97
N LYS A 327 32.97 1.54 4.71
CA LYS A 327 33.15 1.52 6.17
C LYS A 327 34.58 1.84 6.58
#